data_AF-A0A7X2PNX6-F1
#
_entry.id   AF-A0A7X2PNX6-F1
#
_cell.length_a   1.000
_cell.length_b   1.000
_cell.length_c   1.000
_cell.angle_alpha   90.00
_cell.angle_beta   90.00
_cell.angle_gamma   90.00
#
_symmetry.space_group_name_H-M   'P 1'
#
loop_
_entity.id
_entity.type
_entity.pdbx_description
1 polymer ?
#
loop_
_entity_poly.entity_id
_entity_poly.type
_entity_poly.pdbx_seq_one_letter_code
_entity_poly.pdbx_strand_id
1 'polypeptide(L)'
;MRFLDDRLLALSMRYARPIKFFTGWDLSKLLTVLQPLYGLLKGIPSDQPLTSAYWRKQTPIPESMDPDRDGCGLLWLAPVLPADGDDVEKVRAATMDTLLAAGFEPMISLSLINGRAIICVISISFDRSVPGEDLRAMTCYETLADRVNRMGYYSYRLGIQSMAEMNTPESYATLLRTIKDAIDPAGVLSPGRYEPAERSQAHWAG
;
A
#
# COMPACT_ATOMS: atom_id res chain seq x y z
N MET A 1 -3.95 -20.30 -22.92
CA MET A 1 -3.10 -19.82 -21.81
C MET A 1 -2.46 -21.02 -21.13
N ARG A 2 -1.15 -21.01 -20.90
CA ARG A 2 -0.42 -22.09 -20.22
C ARG A 2 -0.20 -21.66 -18.75
N PHE A 3 -0.68 -22.44 -17.80
CA PHE A 3 -0.54 -22.16 -16.37
C PHE A 3 0.82 -22.65 -15.84
N LEU A 4 1.39 -21.94 -14.87
CA LEU A 4 2.62 -22.33 -14.18
C LEU A 4 2.26 -23.44 -13.18
N ASP A 5 2.87 -24.63 -13.30
CA ASP A 5 2.67 -25.75 -12.39
C ASP A 5 3.99 -26.19 -11.73
N ASP A 6 3.90 -27.05 -10.72
CA ASP A 6 5.05 -27.54 -9.94
C ASP A 6 6.09 -28.26 -10.79
N ARG A 7 5.65 -28.98 -11.82
CA ARG A 7 6.54 -29.74 -12.69
C ARG A 7 7.31 -28.81 -13.61
N LEU A 8 6.64 -27.78 -14.13
CA LEU A 8 7.23 -26.75 -14.96
C LEU A 8 8.25 -25.92 -14.17
N LEU A 9 7.93 -25.58 -12.91
CA LEU A 9 8.85 -24.87 -12.01
C LEU A 9 10.10 -25.71 -11.70
N ALA A 10 9.91 -26.99 -11.37
CA ALA A 10 11.02 -27.92 -11.10
C ALA A 10 11.91 -28.16 -12.33
N LEU A 11 11.31 -28.30 -13.52
CA LEU A 11 12.06 -28.43 -14.77
C LEU A 11 12.85 -27.15 -15.07
N SER A 12 12.22 -25.99 -14.94
CA SER A 12 12.88 -24.71 -15.25
C SER A 12 14.04 -24.42 -14.28
N MET A 13 13.93 -24.76 -12.99
CA MET A 13 15.07 -24.73 -12.06
C MET A 13 16.20 -25.69 -12.47
N ARG A 14 15.87 -26.90 -12.92
CA ARG A 14 16.86 -27.92 -13.31
C ARG A 14 17.62 -27.54 -14.59
N TYR A 15 16.99 -26.82 -15.52
CA TYR A 15 17.57 -26.45 -16.81
C TYR A 15 17.97 -24.96 -16.93
N ALA A 16 17.84 -24.16 -15.87
CA ALA A 16 18.20 -22.74 -15.88
C ALA A 16 19.67 -22.47 -16.28
N ARG A 17 20.61 -23.29 -15.79
CA ARG A 17 22.05 -23.15 -16.09
C ARG A 17 22.40 -23.44 -17.55
N PRO A 18 21.97 -24.57 -18.17
CA PRO A 18 22.24 -24.81 -19.59
C PRO A 18 21.52 -23.79 -20.50
N ILE A 19 20.32 -23.32 -20.16
CA ILE A 19 19.62 -22.28 -20.94
C ILE A 19 20.40 -20.96 -20.93
N LYS A 20 20.92 -20.53 -19.77
CA LYS A 20 21.78 -19.34 -19.66
C LYS A 20 23.02 -19.43 -20.55
N PHE A 21 23.63 -20.62 -20.63
CA PHE A 21 24.82 -20.86 -21.46
C PHE A 21 24.53 -20.74 -22.97
N PHE A 22 23.37 -21.22 -23.43
CA PHE A 22 23.02 -21.22 -24.86
C PHE A 22 22.25 -19.98 -25.34
N THR A 23 21.54 -19.27 -24.45
CA THR A 23 20.64 -18.16 -24.83
C THR A 23 21.04 -16.81 -24.25
N GLY A 24 22.00 -16.77 -23.32
CA GLY A 24 22.38 -15.55 -22.59
C GLY A 24 21.32 -15.04 -21.60
N TRP A 25 20.14 -15.66 -21.54
CA TRP A 25 19.05 -15.30 -20.64
C TRP A 25 19.26 -15.94 -19.26
N ASP A 26 19.38 -15.12 -18.21
CA ASP A 26 19.54 -15.61 -16.84
C ASP A 26 18.18 -15.97 -16.22
N LEU A 27 17.68 -17.15 -16.58
CA LEU A 27 16.43 -17.71 -16.06
C LEU A 27 16.47 -17.86 -14.53
N SER A 28 17.65 -17.96 -13.93
CA SER A 28 17.83 -18.07 -12.47
C SER A 28 17.30 -16.84 -11.73
N LYS A 29 17.49 -15.63 -12.27
CA LYS A 29 16.96 -14.38 -11.69
C LYS A 29 15.44 -14.33 -11.72
N LEU A 30 14.86 -14.80 -12.82
CA LEU A 30 13.41 -14.90 -12.96
C LEU A 30 12.84 -15.90 -11.94
N LEU A 31 13.50 -17.05 -11.76
CA LEU A 31 13.09 -18.10 -10.83
C LEU A 31 13.16 -17.64 -9.36
N THR A 32 14.14 -16.84 -8.98
CA THR A 32 14.22 -16.25 -7.62
C THR A 32 13.07 -15.29 -7.29
N VAL A 33 12.39 -14.74 -8.31
CA VAL A 33 11.19 -13.91 -8.13
C VAL A 33 9.91 -14.75 -8.24
N LEU A 34 9.89 -15.70 -9.16
CA LEU A 34 8.72 -16.55 -9.42
C LEU A 34 8.43 -17.55 -8.30
N GLN A 35 9.45 -18.16 -7.70
CA GLN A 35 9.26 -19.17 -6.66
C GLN A 35 8.53 -18.61 -5.41
N PRO A 36 8.94 -17.46 -4.85
CA PRO A 36 8.23 -16.82 -3.75
C PRO A 36 6.81 -16.37 -4.13
N LEU A 37 6.64 -15.80 -5.32
CA LEU A 37 5.32 -15.39 -5.82
C LEU A 37 4.38 -16.59 -5.98
N TYR A 38 4.89 -17.70 -6.50
CA TYR A 38 4.13 -18.93 -6.64
C TYR A 38 3.83 -19.59 -5.28
N GLY A 39 4.78 -19.54 -4.34
CA GLY A 39 4.56 -19.93 -2.94
C GLY A 39 3.44 -19.11 -2.29
N LEU A 40 3.45 -17.79 -2.50
CA LEU A 40 2.40 -16.88 -2.04
C LEU A 40 1.02 -17.28 -2.61
N LEU A 41 0.95 -17.58 -3.91
CA LEU A 41 -0.29 -18.07 -4.54
C LEU A 41 -0.78 -19.43 -3.99
N LYS A 42 0.12 -20.19 -3.36
CA LYS A 42 -0.19 -21.45 -2.66
C LYS A 42 -0.45 -21.27 -1.16
N GLY A 43 -0.43 -20.04 -0.65
CA GLY A 43 -0.56 -19.77 0.79
C GLY A 43 0.63 -20.21 1.62
N ILE A 44 1.81 -20.37 1.00
CA ILE A 44 3.05 -20.64 1.71
C ILE A 44 3.64 -19.29 2.15
N PRO A 45 3.72 -19.00 3.46
CA PRO A 45 4.23 -17.74 3.96
C PRO A 45 5.74 -17.59 3.67
N SER A 46 6.19 -16.34 3.50
CA SER A 46 7.60 -16.00 3.36
C SER A 46 7.84 -14.55 3.78
N ASP A 47 9.05 -14.24 4.20
CA ASP A 47 9.43 -12.89 4.63
C ASP A 47 9.89 -11.99 3.47
N GLN A 48 9.92 -12.53 2.25
CA GLN A 48 10.45 -11.81 1.09
C GLN A 48 9.74 -10.48 0.80
N PRO A 49 8.42 -10.33 0.99
CA PRO A 49 7.77 -9.02 0.85
C PRO A 49 8.27 -7.97 1.85
N LEU A 50 8.80 -8.36 3.03
CA LEU A 50 9.31 -7.39 4.01
C LEU A 50 10.52 -6.61 3.47
N THR A 51 11.27 -7.15 2.50
CA THR A 51 12.42 -6.45 1.93
C THR A 51 12.04 -5.11 1.28
N SER A 52 10.78 -4.94 0.86
CA SER A 52 10.32 -3.66 0.28
C SER A 52 10.25 -2.53 1.31
N ALA A 53 10.12 -2.84 2.60
CA ALA A 53 10.17 -1.83 3.67
C ALA A 53 11.58 -1.20 3.76
N TYR A 54 12.62 -1.94 3.36
CA TYR A 54 14.01 -1.49 3.38
C TYR A 54 14.42 -0.73 2.12
N TRP A 55 13.50 -0.45 1.19
CA TRP A 55 13.79 0.12 -0.14
C TRP A 55 14.73 1.33 -0.11
N ARG A 56 14.60 2.22 0.89
CA ARG A 56 15.41 3.45 1.02
C ARG A 56 16.54 3.36 2.03
N LYS A 57 16.69 2.23 2.73
CA LYS A 57 17.80 2.01 3.65
C LYS A 57 19.10 1.95 2.85
N GLN A 58 20.09 2.74 3.27
CA GLN A 58 21.45 2.72 2.70
C GLN A 58 22.33 1.63 3.33
N THR A 59 21.83 0.98 4.38
CA THR A 59 22.50 -0.15 5.04
C THR A 59 22.08 -1.46 4.40
N PRO A 60 22.93 -2.50 4.43
CA PRO A 60 22.53 -3.86 4.06
C PRO A 60 21.29 -4.30 4.85
N ILE A 61 20.38 -5.03 4.19
CA ILE A 61 19.21 -5.62 4.86
C ILE A 61 19.73 -6.69 5.84
N PRO A 62 19.36 -6.63 7.14
CA PRO A 62 19.77 -7.62 8.11
C PRO A 62 19.10 -8.97 7.84
N GLU A 63 19.76 -10.07 8.22
CA GLU A 63 19.17 -11.42 8.09
C GLU A 63 17.86 -11.56 8.90
N SER A 64 17.81 -10.96 10.08
CA SER A 64 16.61 -10.87 10.92
C SER A 64 15.96 -9.50 10.77
N MET A 65 15.11 -9.35 9.75
CA MET A 65 14.39 -8.11 9.46
C MET A 65 13.40 -7.73 10.57
N ASP A 66 13.48 -6.49 11.03
CA ASP A 66 12.51 -5.83 11.90
C ASP A 66 12.40 -4.35 11.49
N PRO A 67 11.42 -3.99 10.63
CA PRO A 67 11.31 -2.64 10.08
C PRO A 67 11.19 -1.53 11.13
N ASP A 68 10.57 -1.81 12.28
CA ASP A 68 10.40 -0.81 13.34
C ASP A 68 11.74 -0.55 14.05
N ARG A 69 12.41 -1.62 14.50
CA ARG A 69 13.75 -1.53 15.11
C ARG A 69 14.78 -0.93 14.16
N ASP A 70 14.71 -1.26 12.86
CA ASP A 70 15.69 -0.86 11.86
C ASP A 70 15.39 0.54 11.27
N GLY A 71 14.34 1.23 11.76
CA GLY A 71 14.00 2.60 11.38
C GLY A 71 13.49 2.73 9.95
N CYS A 72 12.78 1.72 9.45
CA CYS A 72 12.07 1.80 8.18
C CYS A 72 10.72 2.51 8.38
N GLY A 73 10.42 3.46 7.50
CA GLY A 73 9.14 4.13 7.42
C GLY A 73 8.32 3.58 6.26
N LEU A 74 7.02 3.36 6.49
CA LEU A 74 6.10 2.89 5.46
C LEU A 74 4.70 3.49 5.66
N LEU A 75 4.18 4.15 4.63
CA LEU A 75 2.79 4.60 4.56
C LEU A 75 2.10 3.97 3.36
N TRP A 76 0.80 3.70 3.53
CA TRP A 76 -0.05 3.16 2.47
C TRP A 76 -1.28 4.02 2.25
N LEU A 77 -1.54 4.33 0.99
CA LEU A 77 -2.83 4.82 0.51
C LEU A 77 -3.46 3.72 -0.35
N ALA A 78 -4.73 3.38 -0.13
CA ALA A 78 -5.34 2.19 -0.71
C ALA A 78 -6.72 2.45 -1.36
N PRO A 79 -6.83 3.36 -2.34
CA PRO A 79 -8.07 3.67 -3.02
C PRO A 79 -8.66 2.45 -3.75
N VAL A 80 -9.99 2.37 -3.74
CA VAL A 80 -10.74 1.44 -4.58
C VAL A 80 -11.15 2.14 -5.86
N LEU A 81 -10.80 1.52 -6.99
CA LEU A 81 -11.05 2.03 -8.34
C LEU A 81 -12.04 1.11 -9.06
N PRO A 82 -12.83 1.63 -10.00
CA PRO A 82 -13.46 0.78 -11.01
C PRO A 82 -12.40 -0.06 -11.74
N ALA A 83 -12.80 -1.24 -12.23
CA ALA A 83 -11.96 -2.07 -13.08
C ALA A 83 -11.89 -1.52 -14.52
N ASP A 84 -11.45 -0.27 -14.64
CA ASP A 84 -11.39 0.53 -15.85
C ASP A 84 -10.01 1.17 -16.02
N GLY A 85 -9.52 1.19 -17.26
CA GLY A 85 -8.17 1.68 -17.57
C GLY A 85 -8.01 3.19 -17.38
N ASP A 86 -9.05 3.98 -17.67
CA ASP A 86 -8.99 5.44 -17.56
C ASP A 86 -8.96 5.86 -16.09
N ASP A 87 -9.72 5.17 -15.23
CA ASP A 87 -9.70 5.43 -13.78
C ASP A 87 -8.37 5.05 -13.14
N VAL A 88 -7.77 3.93 -13.56
CA VAL A 88 -6.41 3.54 -13.14
C VAL A 88 -5.39 4.59 -13.58
N GLU A 89 -5.47 5.08 -14.82
CA GLU A 89 -4.52 6.05 -15.34
C GLU A 89 -4.59 7.40 -14.61
N LYS A 90 -5.79 7.89 -14.27
CA LYS A 90 -5.96 9.11 -13.48
C LYS A 90 -5.24 9.02 -12.13
N VAL A 91 -5.42 7.92 -11.40
CA VAL A 91 -4.79 7.72 -10.08
C VAL A 91 -3.29 7.49 -10.21
N ARG A 92 -2.85 6.76 -11.26
CA ARG A 92 -1.43 6.57 -11.56
C ARG A 92 -0.73 7.90 -11.81
N ALA A 93 -1.31 8.77 -12.66
CA ALA A 93 -0.77 10.08 -12.96
C ALA A 93 -0.67 10.96 -11.71
N ALA A 94 -1.75 11.03 -10.91
CA ALA A 94 -1.74 11.78 -9.66
C ALA A 94 -0.67 11.27 -8.67
N THR A 95 -0.51 9.96 -8.58
CA THR A 95 0.52 9.33 -7.74
C THR A 95 1.92 9.68 -8.21
N MET A 96 2.18 9.56 -9.51
CA MET A 96 3.50 9.88 -10.08
C MET A 96 3.88 11.33 -9.86
N ASP A 97 2.98 12.27 -10.17
CA ASP A 97 3.23 13.70 -9.98
C ASP A 97 3.58 14.01 -8.52
N THR A 98 2.77 13.52 -7.58
CA THR A 98 2.89 13.87 -6.16
C THR A 98 4.11 13.23 -5.51
N LEU A 99 4.37 11.94 -5.75
CA LEU A 99 5.50 11.25 -5.12
C LEU A 99 6.84 11.71 -5.70
N LEU A 100 6.95 11.87 -7.02
CA LEU A 100 8.19 12.33 -7.65
C LEU A 100 8.52 13.76 -7.24
N ALA A 101 7.53 14.66 -7.16
CA ALA A 101 7.74 16.03 -6.69
C ALA A 101 8.23 16.08 -5.23
N ALA A 102 7.82 15.12 -4.41
CA ALA A 102 8.26 15.00 -3.02
C ALA A 102 9.59 14.22 -2.85
N GLY A 103 10.15 13.67 -3.93
CA GLY A 103 11.40 12.89 -3.93
C GLY A 103 11.25 11.43 -3.49
N PHE A 104 10.07 10.84 -3.69
CA PHE A 104 9.75 9.44 -3.41
C PHE A 104 9.45 8.66 -4.69
N GLU A 105 9.72 7.35 -4.67
CA GLU A 105 9.45 6.45 -5.77
C GLU A 105 7.97 6.03 -5.82
N PRO A 106 7.26 6.15 -6.96
CA PRO A 106 5.87 5.71 -7.09
C PRO A 106 5.72 4.19 -7.08
N MET A 107 5.55 3.59 -5.90
CA MET A 107 5.31 2.15 -5.75
C MET A 107 3.80 1.86 -5.75
N ILE A 108 3.29 1.34 -6.87
CA ILE A 108 1.86 1.06 -7.09
C ILE A 108 1.66 -0.44 -7.28
N SER A 109 0.72 -1.02 -6.53
CA SER A 109 0.23 -2.38 -6.70
C SER A 109 -1.27 -2.36 -7.02
N LEU A 110 -1.66 -3.03 -8.10
CA LEU A 110 -3.04 -3.12 -8.55
C LEU A 110 -3.54 -4.55 -8.38
N SER A 111 -4.55 -4.73 -7.53
CA SER A 111 -5.17 -6.03 -7.26
C SER A 111 -6.62 -6.02 -7.69
N LEU A 112 -6.96 -6.82 -8.69
CA LEU A 112 -8.35 -7.02 -9.11
C LEU A 112 -9.09 -7.84 -8.05
N ILE A 113 -10.06 -7.23 -7.35
CA ILE A 113 -10.88 -7.94 -6.35
C ILE A 113 -11.91 -8.83 -7.05
N ASN A 114 -12.53 -8.26 -8.08
CA ASN A 114 -13.55 -8.88 -8.92
C ASN A 114 -13.61 -8.12 -10.25
N GLY A 115 -14.47 -8.54 -11.18
CA GLY A 115 -14.60 -7.91 -12.51
C GLY A 115 -15.08 -6.45 -12.54
N ARG A 116 -15.22 -5.78 -11.40
CA ARG A 116 -15.71 -4.39 -11.28
C ARG A 116 -14.80 -3.47 -10.46
N ALA A 117 -13.91 -4.02 -9.63
CA ALA A 117 -13.16 -3.23 -8.66
C ALA A 117 -11.69 -3.66 -8.56
N ILE A 118 -10.82 -2.66 -8.48
CA ILE A 118 -9.39 -2.77 -8.26
C ILE A 118 -9.04 -2.10 -6.94
N ILE A 119 -8.25 -2.77 -6.09
CA ILE A 119 -7.53 -2.11 -5.00
C ILE A 119 -6.22 -1.60 -5.56
N CYS A 120 -6.01 -0.30 -5.52
CA CYS A 120 -4.75 0.32 -5.86
C CYS A 120 -4.03 0.65 -4.56
N VAL A 121 -2.99 -0.12 -4.22
CA VAL A 121 -2.14 0.13 -3.04
C VAL A 121 -0.92 0.93 -3.47
N ILE A 122 -0.80 2.13 -2.92
CA ILE A 122 0.31 3.04 -3.15
C ILE A 122 1.16 3.07 -1.88
N SER A 123 2.44 2.73 -2.02
CA SER A 123 3.38 2.67 -0.88
C SER A 123 4.35 3.84 -0.93
N ILE A 124 4.55 4.50 0.22
CA ILE A 124 5.59 5.50 0.43
C ILE A 124 6.54 4.92 1.47
N SER A 125 7.69 4.42 1.01
CA SER A 125 8.78 3.98 1.90
C SER A 125 9.71 5.17 2.17
N PHE A 126 10.27 5.25 3.37
CA PHE A 126 11.23 6.28 3.81
C PHE A 126 12.17 5.72 4.88
N ASP A 127 13.32 6.35 5.06
CA ASP A 127 14.29 6.01 6.10
C ASP A 127 14.16 6.99 7.27
N ARG A 128 13.68 6.50 8.41
CA ARG A 128 13.43 7.33 9.60
C ARG A 128 14.73 7.84 10.25
N SER A 129 15.89 7.34 9.82
CA SER A 129 17.19 7.88 10.23
C SER A 129 17.56 9.17 9.48
N VAL A 130 16.89 9.47 8.36
CA VAL A 130 17.09 10.70 7.60
C VAL A 130 16.30 11.84 8.25
N PRO A 131 16.96 12.89 8.75
CA PRO A 131 16.27 14.00 9.43
C PRO A 131 15.18 14.64 8.57
N GLY A 132 13.97 14.69 9.10
CA GLY A 132 12.80 15.30 8.44
C GLY A 132 12.14 14.44 7.36
N GLU A 133 12.62 13.22 7.09
CA GLU A 133 12.01 12.37 6.07
C GLU A 133 10.61 11.86 6.49
N ASP A 134 10.37 11.59 7.78
CA ASP A 134 9.03 11.26 8.30
C ASP A 134 8.00 12.33 7.97
N LEU A 135 8.33 13.61 8.20
CA LEU A 135 7.42 14.72 7.95
C LEU A 135 7.17 14.91 6.46
N ARG A 136 8.22 14.81 5.63
CA ARG A 136 8.10 14.86 4.16
C ARG A 136 7.21 13.74 3.62
N ALA A 137 7.37 12.53 4.14
CA ALA A 137 6.56 11.37 3.76
C ALA A 137 5.09 11.59 4.14
N MET A 138 4.82 12.12 5.34
CA MET A 138 3.46 12.41 5.78
C MET A 138 2.80 13.50 4.93
N THR A 139 3.50 14.61 4.65
CA THR A 139 2.97 15.68 3.79
C THR A 139 2.71 15.16 2.37
N CYS A 140 3.58 14.30 1.83
CA CYS A 140 3.37 13.65 0.55
C CYS A 140 2.11 12.76 0.56
N TYR A 141 1.93 11.97 1.63
CA TYR A 141 0.76 11.13 1.85
C TYR A 141 -0.54 11.96 1.90
N GLU A 142 -0.59 13.00 2.72
CA GLU A 142 -1.77 13.87 2.88
C GLU A 142 -2.13 14.56 1.55
N THR A 143 -1.13 15.07 0.84
CA THR A 143 -1.32 15.71 -0.47
C THR A 143 -1.91 14.73 -1.49
N LEU A 144 -1.38 13.51 -1.54
CA LEU A 144 -1.88 12.49 -2.45
C LEU A 144 -3.29 12.03 -2.04
N ALA A 145 -3.52 11.80 -0.75
CA ALA A 145 -4.81 11.36 -0.21
C ALA A 145 -5.91 12.38 -0.52
N ASP A 146 -5.68 13.67 -0.28
CA ASP A 146 -6.63 14.73 -0.61
C ASP A 146 -6.93 14.76 -2.12
N ARG A 147 -5.90 14.72 -2.97
CA ARG A 147 -6.07 14.71 -4.43
C ARG A 147 -6.91 13.52 -4.91
N VAL A 148 -6.58 12.31 -4.44
CA VAL A 148 -7.26 11.07 -4.82
C VAL A 148 -8.70 11.04 -4.28
N ASN A 149 -8.93 11.53 -3.05
CA ASN A 149 -10.27 11.66 -2.48
C ASN A 149 -11.14 12.66 -3.25
N ARG A 150 -10.60 13.81 -3.68
CA ARG A 150 -11.32 14.80 -4.52
C ARG A 150 -11.70 14.24 -5.90
N MET A 151 -10.94 13.27 -6.40
CA MET A 151 -11.26 12.54 -7.62
C MET A 151 -12.36 11.48 -7.41
N GLY A 152 -12.81 11.26 -6.17
CA GLY A 152 -13.88 10.33 -5.81
C GLY A 152 -13.41 8.90 -5.51
N TYR A 153 -12.09 8.67 -5.41
CA TYR A 153 -11.54 7.35 -5.09
C TYR A 153 -11.16 7.29 -3.61
N TYR A 154 -11.91 6.54 -2.83
CA TYR A 154 -11.71 6.46 -1.38
C TYR A 154 -10.97 5.17 -0.99
N SER A 155 -10.16 5.26 0.06
CA SER A 155 -9.43 4.10 0.57
C SER A 155 -10.35 3.11 1.28
N TYR A 156 -10.20 1.82 1.00
CA TYR A 156 -10.98 0.77 1.70
C TYR A 156 -10.54 0.58 3.16
N ARG A 157 -9.28 0.96 3.46
CA ARG A 157 -8.67 0.89 4.78
C ARG A 157 -7.81 2.11 5.01
N LEU A 158 -7.95 2.71 6.19
CA LEU A 158 -7.16 3.85 6.64
C LEU A 158 -6.03 3.37 7.57
N GLY A 159 -4.91 4.09 7.51
CA GLY A 159 -3.87 4.02 8.53
C GLY A 159 -4.28 4.80 9.78
N ILE A 160 -3.66 4.52 10.92
CA ILE A 160 -3.97 5.17 12.20
C ILE A 160 -3.86 6.70 12.08
N GLN A 161 -2.83 7.18 11.37
CA GLN A 161 -2.58 8.60 11.09
C GLN A 161 -3.69 9.28 10.27
N SER A 162 -4.51 8.50 9.56
CA SER A 162 -5.50 9.00 8.59
C SER A 162 -6.96 8.76 9.03
N MET A 163 -7.18 8.19 10.22
CA MET A 163 -8.54 7.83 10.67
C MET A 163 -9.45 9.05 10.80
N ALA A 164 -8.91 10.18 11.28
CA ALA A 164 -9.65 11.43 11.42
C ALA A 164 -10.04 12.06 10.07
N GLU A 165 -9.29 11.76 9.01
CA GLU A 165 -9.51 12.23 7.64
C GLU A 165 -10.58 11.42 6.88
N MET A 166 -11.33 10.57 7.60
CA MET A 166 -12.42 9.81 7.02
C MET A 166 -13.52 10.74 6.51
N ASN A 167 -13.52 10.98 5.21
CA ASN A 167 -14.53 11.78 4.55
C ASN A 167 -15.82 10.96 4.35
N THR A 168 -16.71 10.99 5.34
CA THR A 168 -18.03 10.35 5.25
C THR A 168 -19.16 11.38 5.42
N PRO A 169 -20.36 11.12 4.87
CA PRO A 169 -21.51 11.97 5.13
C PRO A 169 -21.84 12.03 6.61
N GLU A 170 -22.29 13.19 7.09
CA GLU A 170 -22.60 13.40 8.52
C GLU A 170 -23.67 12.44 9.04
N SER A 171 -24.62 12.04 8.19
CA SER A 171 -25.64 11.04 8.54
C SER A 171 -25.04 9.67 8.86
N TYR A 172 -24.03 9.25 8.11
CA TYR A 172 -23.31 8.01 8.36
C TYR A 172 -22.46 8.11 9.63
N ALA A 173 -21.75 9.24 9.79
CA ALA A 173 -20.95 9.51 10.97
C ALA A 173 -21.78 9.51 12.26
N THR A 174 -22.95 10.16 12.24
CA THR A 174 -23.89 10.20 13.37
C THR A 174 -24.40 8.81 13.73
N LEU A 175 -24.71 7.97 12.73
CA LEU A 175 -25.13 6.60 12.97
C LEU A 175 -24.02 5.79 13.65
N LEU A 176 -22.77 5.91 13.18
CA LEU A 176 -21.64 5.22 13.78
C LEU A 176 -21.42 5.64 15.23
N ARG A 177 -21.45 6.95 15.52
CA ARG A 177 -21.33 7.47 16.89
C ARG A 177 -22.46 6.98 17.79
N THR A 178 -23.69 6.98 17.29
CA THR A 178 -24.86 6.49 18.05
C THR A 178 -24.69 5.01 18.46
N ILE A 179 -24.22 4.17 17.54
CA ILE A 179 -23.95 2.75 17.83
C ILE A 179 -22.79 2.61 18.82
N LYS A 180 -21.73 3.40 18.63
CA LYS A 180 -20.54 3.40 19.48
C LYS A 180 -20.89 3.76 20.93
N ASP A 181 -21.63 4.85 21.13
CA ASP A 181 -22.03 5.35 22.44
C ASP A 181 -22.97 4.37 23.17
N ALA A 182 -23.81 3.64 22.42
CA ALA A 182 -24.69 2.63 23.01
C ALA A 182 -23.94 1.38 23.52
N ILE A 183 -22.80 1.03 22.90
CA ILE A 183 -22.04 -0.19 23.21
C ILE A 183 -20.86 0.11 24.14
N ASP A 184 -20.24 1.28 24.00
CA ASP A 184 -19.07 1.72 24.76
C ASP A 184 -19.26 3.15 25.30
N PRO A 185 -20.21 3.35 26.23
CA PRO A 185 -20.54 4.67 26.77
C PRO A 185 -19.40 5.32 27.55
N ALA A 186 -18.39 4.55 27.97
CA ALA A 186 -17.20 5.05 28.64
C ALA A 186 -16.04 5.36 27.67
N GLY A 187 -16.18 5.05 26.38
CA GLY A 187 -15.17 5.31 25.36
C GLY A 187 -13.84 4.58 25.61
N VAL A 188 -13.88 3.34 26.10
CA VAL A 188 -12.66 2.56 26.43
C VAL A 188 -12.12 1.81 25.21
N LEU A 189 -12.99 1.40 24.29
CA LEU A 189 -12.68 0.50 23.19
C LEU A 189 -12.17 1.27 21.96
N SER A 190 -10.86 1.48 21.88
CA SER A 190 -10.17 2.07 20.71
C SER A 190 -10.77 3.40 20.19
N PRO A 191 -10.80 4.49 20.99
CA PRO A 191 -11.33 5.78 20.56
C PRO A 191 -10.70 6.28 19.26
N GLY A 192 -11.50 6.88 18.38
CA GLY A 192 -11.05 7.44 17.10
C GLY A 192 -10.85 6.40 15.99
N ARG A 193 -11.01 5.10 16.26
CA ARG A 193 -10.85 4.05 15.24
C ARG A 193 -12.09 3.96 14.35
N TYR A 194 -11.98 4.46 13.11
CA TYR A 194 -13.11 4.56 12.18
C TYR A 194 -14.28 5.37 12.74
N GLU A 195 -13.99 6.31 13.64
CA GLU A 195 -14.95 7.25 14.20
C GLU A 195 -14.71 8.59 13.49
N PRO A 196 -15.62 9.05 12.62
CA PRO A 196 -15.45 10.33 11.95
C PRO A 196 -15.44 11.44 13.01
N ALA A 197 -14.41 12.27 12.98
CA ALA A 197 -14.31 13.42 13.88
C ALA A 197 -15.55 14.30 13.73
N GLU A 198 -16.02 14.90 14.83
CA GLU A 198 -17.02 15.95 14.73
C GLU A 198 -16.44 17.06 13.83
N ARG A 199 -17.08 17.34 12.69
CA ARG A 199 -16.74 18.52 11.90
C ARG A 199 -16.99 19.72 12.80
N SER A 200 -15.92 20.27 13.38
CA SER A 200 -15.97 21.57 14.01
C SER A 200 -16.54 22.52 12.95
N GLN A 201 -17.72 23.09 13.21
CA GLN A 201 -18.31 24.10 12.35
C GLN A 201 -17.40 25.32 12.37
N ALA A 202 -16.35 25.30 11.55
CA ALA A 202 -15.62 26.49 11.21
C ALA A 202 -16.61 27.37 10.45
N HIS A 203 -17.14 28.35 11.17
CA HIS A 203 -17.89 29.48 10.66
C HIS A 203 -17.20 30.05 9.42
N TRP A 204 -17.66 29.66 8.23
CA TRP A 204 -17.55 30.50 7.05
C TRP A 204 -18.67 31.52 7.13
N ALA A 205 -18.45 32.54 7.97
CA ALA A 205 -19.22 33.77 7.97
C ALA A 205 -18.33 34.88 7.42
N GLY A 206 -18.73 35.43 6.27
CA GLY A 206 -18.21 36.69 5.72
C GLY A 206 -17.19 36.53 4.62
#